data_AF-A0A897NIZ2-F1
#
_entry.id   AF-A0A897NIZ2-F1
#
_cell.length_a   1.000
_cell.length_b   1.000
_cell.length_c   1.000
_cell.angle_alpha   90.00
_cell.angle_beta   90.00
_cell.angle_gamma   90.00
#
_symmetry.space_group_name_H-M   'P 1'
#
loop_
_entity.id
_entity.type
_entity.pdbx_description
1 polymer ?
#
loop_
_entity_poly.entity_id
_entity_poly.type
_entity_poly.pdbx_seq_one_letter_code
_entity_poly.pdbx_strand_id
1 'polypeptide(L)'
;MASIEKTRAIVEEGETYDGKIVPTVKAEIGRPVRIYEGATVQGSVYGETVEIKGGTVEGSVMGAESVEFEDGSVEGEVGADGKVAGSGATVYGTVTGTRIRLTDAIVYGNVVGTDVILENCAVIGIVSAERKLVAQNSLVYTFKSYGQTKLNGVSTVLPQAVVEGEIELASPVTVTGFGRLELPDEEMPTMDMDDLIEVEGSTYLSLSPRILNLEEVTDRLEELEGALDRVATATSADDVPPAQDLLETLGVDQSQYPAVV
;
A
#
# COMPACT_ATOMS: atom_id res chain seq x y z
N MET A 1 -18.04 25.60 8.02
CA MET A 1 -17.20 26.41 7.11
C MET A 1 -15.79 26.16 7.56
N ALA A 2 -14.90 25.68 6.69
CA ALA A 2 -13.56 25.22 7.08
C ALA A 2 -12.84 26.22 8.00
N SER A 3 -12.41 25.74 9.16
CA SER A 3 -11.73 26.53 10.18
C SER A 3 -10.23 26.33 10.06
N ILE A 4 -9.59 27.14 9.21
CA ILE A 4 -8.14 27.12 9.01
C ILE A 4 -7.50 28.20 9.88
N GLU A 5 -7.15 27.84 11.10
CA GLU A 5 -6.48 28.69 12.07
C GLU A 5 -4.97 28.42 12.08
N LYS A 6 -4.21 29.26 12.80
CA LYS A 6 -2.77 29.04 13.00
C LYS A 6 -2.49 27.81 13.86
N THR A 7 -3.37 27.53 14.82
CA THR A 7 -3.19 26.51 15.85
C THR A 7 -3.94 25.21 15.54
N ARG A 8 -4.79 25.18 14.51
CA ARG A 8 -5.55 24.01 14.06
C ARG A 8 -6.13 24.27 12.66
N ALA A 9 -6.33 23.22 11.88
CA ALA A 9 -7.14 23.27 10.67
C ALA A 9 -8.22 22.19 10.74
N ILE A 10 -9.47 22.57 10.50
CA ILE A 10 -10.61 21.64 10.50
C ILE A 10 -11.41 21.88 9.22
N VAL A 11 -11.65 20.81 8.47
CA VAL A 11 -12.60 20.79 7.35
C VAL A 11 -13.77 19.92 7.79
N GLU A 12 -14.94 20.56 7.95
CA GLU A 12 -16.12 19.92 8.54
C GLU A 12 -16.79 18.97 7.54
N GLU A 13 -17.70 18.14 8.04
CA GLU A 13 -18.44 17.14 7.27
C GLU A 13 -19.09 17.71 6.00
N GLY A 14 -18.90 17.04 4.87
CA GLY A 14 -19.45 17.41 3.57
C GLY A 14 -18.91 18.70 2.97
N GLU A 15 -17.88 19.32 3.55
CA GLU A 15 -17.34 20.59 3.07
C GLU A 15 -16.24 20.41 2.02
N THR A 16 -16.27 21.22 0.97
CA THR A 16 -15.15 21.37 0.04
C THR A 16 -14.31 22.59 0.41
N TYR A 17 -13.01 22.38 0.63
CA TYR A 17 -12.02 23.43 0.80
C TYR A 17 -11.12 23.50 -0.44
N ASP A 18 -11.26 24.58 -1.20
CA ASP A 18 -10.43 24.88 -2.37
C ASP A 18 -9.12 25.55 -1.89
N GLY A 19 -8.05 24.76 -1.85
CA GLY A 19 -6.72 25.22 -1.50
C GLY A 19 -5.90 24.25 -0.67
N LYS A 20 -4.60 24.53 -0.59
CA LYS A 20 -3.64 23.77 0.21
C LYS A 20 -3.67 24.18 1.68
N ILE A 21 -3.61 23.20 2.58
CA ILE A 21 -3.44 23.41 4.02
C ILE A 21 -1.97 23.18 4.36
N VAL A 22 -1.09 24.11 4.00
CA VAL A 22 0.35 24.02 4.28
C VAL A 22 0.85 25.23 5.09
N PRO A 23 1.89 25.06 5.94
CA PRO A 23 2.46 26.17 6.69
C PRO A 23 3.02 27.24 5.76
N THR A 24 2.61 28.49 5.99
CA THR A 24 3.20 29.70 5.38
C THR A 24 4.06 30.45 6.40
N VAL A 25 3.84 30.20 7.69
CA VAL A 25 4.63 30.74 8.79
C VAL A 25 5.00 29.65 9.79
N LYS A 26 6.06 29.87 10.55
CA LYS A 26 6.59 28.90 11.53
C LYS A 26 5.56 28.41 12.54
N ALA A 27 4.62 29.27 12.95
CA ALA A 27 3.60 28.92 13.93
C ALA A 27 2.60 27.86 13.44
N GLU A 28 2.51 27.62 12.12
CA GLU A 28 1.59 26.66 11.50
C GLU A 28 2.21 25.28 11.31
N ILE A 29 3.51 25.10 11.56
CA ILE A 29 4.19 23.80 11.39
C ILE A 29 3.64 22.77 12.38
N GLY A 30 3.43 23.19 13.64
CA GLY A 30 2.87 22.37 14.72
C GLY A 30 1.34 22.26 14.70
N ARG A 31 0.71 22.48 13.54
CA ARG A 31 -0.75 22.56 13.44
C ARG A 31 -1.33 21.15 13.28
N PRO A 32 -2.26 20.71 14.15
CA PRO A 32 -3.09 19.56 13.84
C PRO A 32 -4.09 19.90 12.72
N VAL A 33 -4.32 18.95 11.82
CA VAL A 33 -5.30 19.05 10.74
C VAL A 33 -6.31 17.92 10.87
N ARG A 34 -7.60 18.24 10.73
CA ARG A 34 -8.70 17.27 10.75
C ARG A 34 -9.58 17.45 9.54
N ILE A 35 -9.88 16.34 8.87
CA ILE A 35 -10.73 16.31 7.67
C ILE A 35 -11.81 15.26 7.94
N TYR A 36 -13.05 15.71 8.04
CA TYR A 36 -14.18 14.87 8.43
C TYR A 36 -14.91 14.23 7.24
N GLU A 37 -15.92 13.43 7.55
CA GLU A 37 -16.62 12.57 6.59
C GLU A 37 -17.21 13.38 5.44
N GLY A 38 -16.99 12.90 4.21
CA GLY A 38 -17.47 13.56 2.99
C GLY A 38 -16.85 14.93 2.72
N ALA A 39 -15.89 15.38 3.53
CA ALA A 39 -15.15 16.61 3.25
C ALA A 39 -14.12 16.38 2.15
N THR A 40 -13.87 17.40 1.33
CA THR A 40 -12.86 17.36 0.25
C THR A 40 -11.88 18.52 0.42
N VAL A 41 -10.59 18.23 0.43
CA VAL A 41 -9.52 19.23 0.36
C VAL A 41 -8.87 19.19 -1.01
N GLN A 42 -9.01 20.27 -1.78
CA GLN A 42 -8.41 20.39 -3.11
C GLN A 42 -7.00 20.99 -3.01
N GLY A 43 -6.04 20.12 -2.70
CA GLY A 43 -4.62 20.46 -2.58
C GLY A 43 -3.92 19.78 -1.41
N SER A 44 -2.59 19.91 -1.38
CA SER A 44 -1.77 19.24 -0.38
C SER A 44 -2.04 19.72 1.06
N VAL A 45 -1.90 18.79 2.00
CA VAL A 45 -2.10 19.00 3.43
C VAL A 45 -0.78 18.74 4.17
N TYR A 46 -0.42 19.65 5.06
CA TYR A 46 0.67 19.48 6.01
C TYR A 46 0.23 19.86 7.41
N GLY A 47 0.56 19.02 8.39
CA GLY A 47 0.35 19.26 9.81
C GLY A 47 1.34 18.52 10.69
N GLU A 48 1.28 18.77 12.00
CA GLU A 48 1.99 17.93 12.98
C GLU A 48 1.35 16.55 13.05
N THR A 49 0.03 16.53 13.23
CA THR A 49 -0.81 15.35 13.06
C THR A 49 -1.91 15.67 12.05
N VAL A 50 -2.12 14.79 11.08
CA VAL A 50 -3.21 14.90 10.10
C VAL A 50 -4.17 13.72 10.31
N GLU A 51 -5.40 14.00 10.73
CA GLU A 51 -6.46 13.00 10.91
C GLU A 51 -7.45 13.11 9.74
N ILE A 52 -7.60 12.04 8.97
CA ILE A 52 -8.59 11.90 7.89
C ILE A 52 -9.64 10.90 8.37
N LYS A 53 -10.88 11.36 8.46
CA LYS A 53 -12.01 10.59 9.00
C LYS A 53 -13.12 10.52 7.95
N GLY A 54 -12.97 9.65 6.97
CA GLY A 54 -13.91 9.52 5.84
C GLY A 54 -13.90 10.70 4.86
N GLY A 55 -12.86 11.53 4.90
CA GLY A 55 -12.67 12.66 3.99
C GLY A 55 -11.73 12.33 2.83
N THR A 56 -11.71 13.21 1.84
CA THR A 56 -10.86 13.11 0.63
C THR A 56 -9.86 14.25 0.56
N VAL A 57 -8.62 13.93 0.21
CA VAL A 57 -7.58 14.92 -0.10
C VAL A 57 -7.11 14.73 -1.53
N GLU A 58 -7.39 15.71 -2.39
CA GLU A 58 -6.89 15.76 -3.76
C GLU A 58 -5.47 16.37 -3.76
N GLY A 59 -4.52 15.62 -3.21
CA GLY A 59 -3.11 16.00 -3.13
C GLY A 59 -2.37 15.28 -2.00
N SER A 60 -1.05 15.48 -1.93
CA SER A 60 -0.22 14.82 -0.92
C SER A 60 -0.53 15.25 0.52
N VAL A 61 -0.42 14.30 1.44
CA VAL A 61 -0.61 14.50 2.88
C VAL A 61 0.70 14.23 3.62
N MET A 62 1.16 15.20 4.40
CA MET A 62 2.41 15.11 5.14
C MET A 62 2.18 15.44 6.62
N GLY A 63 2.46 14.48 7.50
CA GLY A 63 2.42 14.65 8.95
C GLY A 63 3.81 14.69 9.56
N ALA A 64 4.18 15.73 10.30
CA ALA A 64 5.50 15.77 10.95
C ALA A 64 5.64 14.67 12.01
N GLU A 65 4.59 14.40 12.79
CA GLU A 65 4.54 13.29 13.74
C GLU A 65 3.71 12.13 13.19
N SER A 66 2.52 12.41 12.67
CA SER A 66 1.64 11.35 12.20
C SER A 66 0.62 11.73 11.14
N VAL A 67 0.22 10.73 10.35
CA VAL A 67 -1.00 10.73 9.53
C VAL A 67 -1.87 9.56 9.99
N GLU A 68 -3.13 9.85 10.31
CA GLU A 68 -4.09 8.89 10.86
C GLU A 68 -5.34 8.79 10.00
N PHE A 69 -5.78 7.57 9.70
CA PHE A 69 -6.98 7.28 8.92
C PHE A 69 -8.06 6.58 9.75
N GLU A 70 -9.29 7.06 9.60
CA GLU A 70 -10.53 6.40 10.02
C GLU A 70 -11.47 6.50 8.81
N ASP A 71 -11.24 5.63 7.83
CA ASP A 71 -11.72 5.75 6.46
C ASP A 71 -11.19 7.00 5.72
N GLY A 72 -11.37 7.03 4.40
CA GLY A 72 -11.09 8.20 3.56
C GLY A 72 -10.03 7.94 2.50
N SER A 73 -9.84 8.94 1.64
CA SER A 73 -9.02 8.81 0.44
C SER A 73 -8.00 9.94 0.28
N VAL A 74 -6.83 9.59 -0.28
CA VAL A 74 -5.78 10.55 -0.63
C VAL A 74 -5.31 10.30 -2.05
N GLU A 75 -5.42 11.33 -2.89
CA GLU A 75 -4.88 11.35 -4.25
C GLU A 75 -3.49 11.99 -4.25
N GLY A 76 -2.52 11.22 -3.78
CA GLY A 76 -1.12 11.60 -3.75
C GLY A 76 -0.33 10.90 -2.65
N GLU A 77 0.92 11.31 -2.52
CA GLU A 77 1.84 10.77 -1.51
C GLU A 77 1.34 10.99 -0.07
N VAL A 78 1.48 9.97 0.78
CA VAL A 78 1.21 10.05 2.22
C VAL A 78 2.50 9.80 2.97
N GLY A 79 2.96 10.80 3.73
CA GLY A 79 4.23 10.73 4.45
C GLY A 79 4.12 11.14 5.90
N ALA A 80 4.82 10.44 6.79
CA ALA A 80 5.09 10.93 8.13
C ALA A 80 6.46 10.50 8.67
N ASP A 81 7.19 11.40 9.34
CA ASP A 81 8.47 11.03 9.96
C ASP A 81 8.25 10.00 11.07
N GLY A 82 7.15 10.12 11.82
CA GLY A 82 6.80 9.22 12.93
C GLY A 82 5.99 8.00 12.49
N LYS A 83 4.68 8.17 12.29
CA LYS A 83 3.78 7.06 11.99
C LYS A 83 2.72 7.39 10.93
N VAL A 84 2.38 6.41 10.11
CA VAL A 84 1.16 6.40 9.30
C VAL A 84 0.31 5.22 9.75
N ALA A 85 -0.90 5.46 10.24
CA ALA A 85 -1.72 4.37 10.76
C ALA A 85 -3.21 4.60 10.55
N GLY A 86 -3.98 3.53 10.47
CA GLY A 86 -5.43 3.64 10.41
C GLY A 86 -6.11 2.48 9.72
N SER A 87 -7.41 2.64 9.52
CA SER A 87 -8.27 1.67 8.84
C SER A 87 -9.03 2.30 7.69
N GLY A 88 -9.40 1.50 6.68
CA GLY A 88 -10.30 1.93 5.60
C GLY A 88 -9.71 2.98 4.65
N ALA A 89 -8.38 3.09 4.58
CA ALA A 89 -7.72 4.10 3.77
C ALA A 89 -7.60 3.66 2.30
N THR A 90 -7.95 4.57 1.38
CA THR A 90 -7.63 4.44 -0.06
C THR A 90 -6.54 5.46 -0.41
N VAL A 91 -5.36 5.01 -0.82
CA VAL A 91 -4.24 5.92 -1.16
C VAL A 91 -3.79 5.70 -2.60
N TYR A 92 -3.79 6.77 -3.39
CA TYR A 92 -3.25 6.81 -4.75
C TYR A 92 -1.87 7.49 -4.73
N GLY A 93 -0.87 6.74 -4.28
CA GLY A 93 0.48 7.24 -4.06
C GLY A 93 1.29 6.32 -3.13
N THR A 94 2.54 6.69 -2.89
CA THR A 94 3.39 5.98 -1.94
C THR A 94 3.07 6.39 -0.51
N VAL A 95 2.97 5.40 0.38
CA VAL A 95 2.88 5.59 1.83
C VAL A 95 4.27 5.43 2.43
N THR A 96 4.78 6.48 3.07
CA THR A 96 6.10 6.49 3.70
C THR A 96 6.02 6.85 5.18
N GLY A 97 6.75 6.12 6.02
CA GLY A 97 7.01 6.56 7.39
C GLY A 97 7.80 5.57 8.23
N THR A 98 8.25 5.99 9.42
CA THR A 98 9.04 5.10 10.29
C THR A 98 8.22 3.88 10.74
N ARG A 99 6.96 4.11 11.15
CA ARG A 99 6.01 3.04 11.53
C ARG A 99 4.75 3.14 10.70
N ILE A 100 4.45 2.09 9.94
CA ILE A 100 3.23 1.99 9.13
C ILE A 100 2.36 0.87 9.71
N ARG A 101 1.10 1.19 10.03
CA ARG A 101 0.11 0.19 10.46
C ARG A 101 -1.23 0.45 9.78
N LEU A 102 -1.51 -0.30 8.73
CA LEU A 102 -2.76 -0.19 7.98
C LEU A 102 -3.59 -1.46 8.15
N THR A 103 -4.90 -1.26 8.27
CA THR A 103 -5.90 -2.33 8.30
C THR A 103 -6.99 -2.01 7.29
N ASP A 104 -7.48 -3.02 6.56
CA ASP A 104 -8.56 -2.85 5.58
C ASP A 104 -8.31 -1.68 4.60
N ALA A 105 -7.08 -1.58 4.07
CA ALA A 105 -6.63 -0.45 3.27
C ALA A 105 -6.19 -0.86 1.86
N ILE A 106 -6.35 0.04 0.90
CA ILE A 106 -5.90 -0.14 -0.48
C ILE A 106 -4.88 0.95 -0.81
N VAL A 107 -3.70 0.55 -1.28
CA VAL A 107 -2.63 1.46 -1.67
C VAL A 107 -2.27 1.19 -3.14
N TYR A 108 -2.58 2.15 -4.00
CA TYR A 108 -2.14 2.18 -5.40
C TYR A 108 -0.77 2.85 -5.48
N GLY A 109 0.23 2.12 -5.03
CA GLY A 109 1.59 2.63 -4.88
C GLY A 109 2.40 1.78 -3.93
N ASN A 110 3.53 2.31 -3.49
CA ASN A 110 4.44 1.59 -2.60
C ASN A 110 4.10 1.84 -1.13
N VAL A 111 4.54 0.93 -0.26
CA VAL A 111 4.53 1.13 1.19
C VAL A 111 5.96 0.98 1.67
N VAL A 112 6.56 2.05 2.19
CA VAL A 112 7.98 2.09 2.53
C VAL A 112 8.17 2.58 3.96
N GLY A 113 8.73 1.74 4.82
CA GLY A 113 8.99 2.11 6.21
C GLY A 113 10.01 1.26 6.94
N THR A 114 10.30 1.62 8.18
CA THR A 114 11.19 0.82 9.04
C THR A 114 10.44 -0.36 9.65
N ASP A 115 9.25 -0.11 10.21
CA ASP A 115 8.31 -1.14 10.66
C ASP A 115 7.01 -1.03 9.85
N VAL A 116 6.63 -2.08 9.14
CA VAL A 116 5.41 -2.14 8.33
C VAL A 116 4.52 -3.28 8.83
N ILE A 117 3.28 -2.94 9.17
CA ILE A 117 2.24 -3.88 9.61
C ILE A 117 1.01 -3.68 8.73
N LEU A 118 0.60 -4.74 8.04
CA LEU A 118 -0.55 -4.75 7.13
C LEU A 118 -1.52 -5.87 7.54
N GLU A 119 -2.80 -5.56 7.62
CA GLU A 119 -3.86 -6.51 7.91
C GLU A 119 -5.04 -6.30 6.96
N ASN A 120 -5.39 -7.33 6.18
CA ASN A 120 -6.43 -7.25 5.15
C ASN A 120 -6.20 -6.10 4.15
N CYS A 121 -4.94 -5.84 3.78
CA CYS A 121 -4.61 -4.76 2.86
C CYS A 121 -4.41 -5.27 1.43
N ALA A 122 -4.62 -4.39 0.45
CA ALA A 122 -4.18 -4.57 -0.93
C ALA A 122 -3.18 -3.47 -1.29
N VAL A 123 -1.91 -3.84 -1.49
CA VAL A 123 -0.85 -2.93 -1.94
C VAL A 123 -0.51 -3.26 -3.39
N ILE A 124 -1.00 -2.42 -4.30
CA ILE A 124 -0.76 -2.51 -5.74
C ILE A 124 0.57 -1.80 -6.02
N GLY A 125 1.63 -2.40 -5.49
CA GLY A 125 3.00 -1.89 -5.52
C GLY A 125 3.89 -2.63 -4.54
N ILE A 126 5.09 -2.11 -4.32
CA ILE A 126 6.13 -2.77 -3.52
C ILE A 126 5.98 -2.40 -2.05
N VAL A 127 6.00 -3.40 -1.17
CA VAL A 127 6.16 -3.20 0.27
C VAL A 127 7.64 -3.32 0.64
N SER A 128 8.23 -2.30 1.23
CA SER A 128 9.63 -2.29 1.69
C SER A 128 9.71 -2.01 3.18
N ALA A 129 10.34 -2.93 3.93
CA ALA A 129 10.48 -2.85 5.38
C ALA A 129 11.92 -3.07 5.83
N GLU A 130 12.54 -2.08 6.48
CA GLU A 130 13.95 -2.16 6.89
C GLU A 130 14.17 -3.08 8.10
N ARG A 131 13.28 -3.04 9.09
CA ARG A 131 13.46 -3.76 10.36
C ARG A 131 12.41 -4.82 10.59
N LYS A 132 11.16 -4.54 10.22
CA LYS A 132 10.04 -5.45 10.50
C LYS A 132 8.95 -5.35 9.45
N LEU A 133 8.60 -6.49 8.85
CA LEU A 133 7.40 -6.69 8.06
C LEU A 133 6.48 -7.68 8.77
N VAL A 134 5.24 -7.28 9.03
CA VAL A 134 4.16 -8.20 9.41
C VAL A 134 3.01 -7.99 8.44
N ALA A 135 2.64 -9.02 7.69
CA ALA A 135 1.51 -8.95 6.78
C ALA A 135 0.56 -10.11 7.05
N GLN A 136 -0.72 -9.79 7.18
CA GLN A 136 -1.79 -10.74 7.42
C GLN A 136 -2.90 -10.54 6.39
N ASN A 137 -3.33 -11.62 5.73
CA ASN A 137 -4.44 -11.62 4.77
C ASN A 137 -4.31 -10.51 3.72
N SER A 138 -3.09 -10.25 3.26
CA SER A 138 -2.79 -9.06 2.44
C SER A 138 -2.25 -9.45 1.07
N LEU A 139 -2.63 -8.68 0.05
CA LEU A 139 -2.08 -8.75 -1.29
C LEU A 139 -1.00 -7.68 -1.44
N VAL A 140 0.14 -8.05 -2.01
CA VAL A 140 1.19 -7.11 -2.40
C VAL A 140 1.67 -7.45 -3.81
N TYR A 141 2.17 -6.47 -4.57
CA TYR A 141 2.80 -6.82 -5.85
C TYR A 141 4.06 -7.67 -5.62
N THR A 142 4.94 -7.19 -4.73
CA THR A 142 6.05 -7.93 -4.13
C THR A 142 6.45 -7.22 -2.84
N PHE A 143 7.38 -7.81 -2.08
CA PHE A 143 7.94 -7.16 -0.91
C PHE A 143 9.46 -7.30 -0.83
N LYS A 144 10.06 -6.40 -0.07
CA LYS A 144 11.46 -6.42 0.36
C LYS A 144 11.50 -6.27 1.87
N SER A 145 12.09 -7.23 2.55
CA SER A 145 12.32 -7.13 3.98
C SER A 145 13.77 -7.42 4.33
N TYR A 146 14.32 -6.57 5.19
CA TYR A 146 15.74 -6.65 5.59
C TYR A 146 15.91 -7.12 7.04
N GLY A 147 14.84 -7.11 7.82
CA GLY A 147 14.84 -7.55 9.21
C GLY A 147 13.87 -8.71 9.43
N GLN A 148 13.05 -8.63 10.48
CA GLN A 148 12.09 -9.69 10.78
C GLN A 148 10.88 -9.65 9.83
N THR A 149 10.53 -10.77 9.23
CA THR A 149 9.37 -10.97 8.36
C THR A 149 8.43 -11.99 8.97
N LYS A 150 7.16 -11.64 9.13
CA LYS A 150 6.10 -12.58 9.55
C LYS A 150 4.93 -12.48 8.58
N LEU A 151 4.60 -13.58 7.91
CA LEU A 151 3.54 -13.62 6.90
C LEU A 151 2.49 -14.66 7.27
N ASN A 152 1.22 -14.31 7.10
CA ASN A 152 0.09 -15.21 7.30
C ASN A 152 -1.01 -14.88 6.29
N GLY A 153 -1.39 -15.81 5.43
CA GLY A 153 -2.40 -15.57 4.38
C GLY A 153 -2.00 -14.46 3.41
N VAL A 154 -0.71 -14.36 3.06
CA VAL A 154 -0.21 -13.32 2.15
C VAL A 154 -0.20 -13.81 0.72
N SER A 155 -0.60 -12.94 -0.20
CA SER A 155 -0.54 -13.16 -1.63
C SER A 155 0.42 -12.18 -2.28
N THR A 156 1.28 -12.65 -3.18
CA THR A 156 2.15 -11.83 -4.02
C THR A 156 1.76 -11.96 -5.49
N VAL A 157 1.95 -10.91 -6.26
CA VAL A 157 1.77 -10.98 -7.72
C VAL A 157 3.03 -11.53 -8.37
N LEU A 158 4.19 -10.98 -8.01
CA LEU A 158 5.47 -11.52 -8.45
C LEU A 158 5.81 -12.82 -7.71
N PRO A 159 6.47 -13.79 -8.39
CA PRO A 159 6.86 -15.08 -7.82
C PRO A 159 8.15 -14.98 -7.01
N GLN A 160 8.52 -13.77 -6.59
CA GLN A 160 9.79 -13.50 -5.93
C GLN A 160 9.67 -12.30 -5.00
N ALA A 161 10.35 -12.38 -3.86
CA ALA A 161 10.48 -11.32 -2.86
C ALA A 161 11.87 -11.38 -2.20
N VAL A 162 12.39 -10.22 -1.78
CA VAL A 162 13.69 -10.13 -1.08
C VAL A 162 13.47 -10.29 0.43
N VAL A 163 14.24 -11.17 1.06
CA VAL A 163 14.10 -11.54 2.47
C VAL A 163 15.48 -11.73 3.11
N GLU A 164 16.13 -10.65 3.55
CA GLU A 164 17.51 -10.74 4.08
C GLU A 164 17.60 -11.11 5.58
N GLY A 165 16.49 -10.98 6.32
CA GLY A 165 16.45 -11.27 7.75
C GLY A 165 15.67 -12.53 8.11
N GLU A 166 15.27 -12.64 9.37
CA GLU A 166 14.47 -13.78 9.83
C GLU A 166 13.10 -13.79 9.15
N ILE A 167 12.65 -14.96 8.69
CA ILE A 167 11.32 -15.15 8.12
C ILE A 167 10.54 -16.23 8.86
N GLU A 168 9.28 -15.93 9.13
CA GLU A 168 8.28 -16.84 9.70
C GLU A 168 7.05 -16.85 8.80
N LEU A 169 6.74 -18.01 8.24
CA LEU A 169 5.54 -18.25 7.44
C LEU A 169 4.54 -19.04 8.29
N ALA A 170 3.45 -18.40 8.71
CA ALA A 170 2.34 -19.10 9.36
C ALA A 170 1.52 -19.93 8.35
N SER A 171 1.56 -19.51 7.09
CA SER A 171 1.05 -20.24 5.92
C SER A 171 1.98 -19.96 4.73
N PRO A 172 1.97 -20.80 3.69
CA PRO A 172 2.62 -20.48 2.41
C PRO A 172 2.12 -19.14 1.83
N VAL A 173 2.99 -18.47 1.08
CA VAL A 173 2.67 -17.24 0.34
C VAL A 173 2.10 -17.63 -1.01
N THR A 174 0.88 -17.19 -1.32
CA THR A 174 0.24 -17.51 -2.61
C THR A 174 0.75 -16.58 -3.71
N VAL A 175 0.96 -17.07 -4.92
CA VAL A 175 1.34 -16.26 -6.07
C VAL A 175 0.17 -16.14 -7.04
N THR A 176 -0.42 -14.95 -7.14
CA THR A 176 -1.68 -14.75 -7.86
C THR A 176 -1.50 -14.30 -9.32
N GLY A 177 -0.40 -13.61 -9.62
CA GLY A 177 -0.18 -12.97 -10.92
C GLY A 177 -0.15 -13.93 -12.12
N PHE A 178 0.27 -15.18 -11.90
CA PHE A 178 0.39 -16.15 -12.98
C PHE A 178 -0.89 -16.92 -13.31
N GLY A 179 -1.99 -16.65 -12.60
CA GLY A 179 -3.15 -17.52 -12.65
C GLY A 179 -2.79 -18.96 -12.24
N ARG A 180 -3.52 -19.93 -12.78
CA ARG A 180 -3.13 -21.35 -12.70
C ARG A 180 -1.98 -21.55 -13.69
N LEU A 181 -0.75 -21.32 -13.25
CA LEU A 181 0.41 -21.91 -13.96
C LEU A 181 0.12 -23.38 -14.19
N GLU A 182 0.66 -23.97 -15.26
CA GLU A 182 0.68 -25.42 -15.49
C GLU A 182 1.52 -26.16 -14.40
N LEU A 183 1.17 -25.93 -13.13
CA LEU A 183 1.55 -26.76 -12.02
C LEU A 183 0.69 -28.02 -12.05
N PRO A 184 1.22 -29.14 -11.57
CA PRO A 184 0.54 -30.44 -11.64
C PRO A 184 -0.85 -30.48 -10.97
N ASP A 185 -1.19 -29.48 -10.15
CA ASP A 185 -2.45 -29.38 -9.41
C ASP A 185 -3.22 -28.09 -9.78
N GLU A 186 -4.55 -28.14 -9.79
CA GLU A 186 -5.45 -27.01 -10.15
C GLU A 186 -5.42 -25.81 -9.15
N GLU A 187 -4.45 -25.79 -8.23
CA GLU A 187 -4.30 -24.81 -7.16
C GLU A 187 -3.35 -23.68 -7.56
N MET A 188 -3.52 -22.51 -6.95
CA MET A 188 -2.62 -21.38 -7.17
C MET A 188 -1.20 -21.74 -6.67
N PRO A 189 -0.13 -21.32 -7.38
CA PRO A 189 1.23 -21.52 -6.91
C PRO A 189 1.47 -20.93 -5.53
N THR A 190 2.28 -21.61 -4.70
CA THR A 190 2.65 -21.11 -3.36
C THR A 190 4.14 -21.22 -3.10
N MET A 191 4.69 -20.22 -2.43
CA MET A 191 6.05 -20.19 -1.88
C MET A 191 6.04 -20.55 -0.39
N ASP A 192 6.90 -21.46 0.03
CA ASP A 192 7.12 -21.80 1.44
C ASP A 192 8.61 -21.72 1.83
N MET A 193 8.97 -22.26 2.99
CA MET A 193 10.34 -22.20 3.50
C MET A 193 11.35 -22.97 2.62
N ASP A 194 10.91 -23.94 1.82
CA ASP A 194 11.77 -24.68 0.88
C ASP A 194 12.06 -23.87 -0.40
N ASP A 195 11.33 -22.78 -0.64
CA ASP A 195 11.53 -21.84 -1.76
C ASP A 195 12.47 -20.66 -1.42
N LEU A 196 13.16 -20.74 -0.28
CA LEU A 196 14.21 -19.78 0.08
C LEU A 196 15.50 -20.11 -0.67
N ILE A 197 15.99 -19.15 -1.45
CA ILE A 197 17.22 -19.28 -2.24
C ILE A 197 18.18 -18.13 -1.95
N GLU A 198 19.48 -18.44 -1.93
CA GLU A 198 20.55 -17.45 -1.84
C GLU A 198 21.13 -17.18 -3.23
N VAL A 199 21.17 -15.91 -3.64
CA VAL A 199 21.74 -15.46 -4.91
C VAL A 199 22.63 -14.25 -4.64
N GLU A 200 23.91 -14.35 -4.98
CA GLU A 200 24.91 -13.27 -4.83
C GLU A 200 24.98 -12.64 -3.42
N GLY A 201 24.70 -13.43 -2.38
CA GLY A 201 24.72 -12.98 -0.98
C GLY A 201 23.42 -12.32 -0.50
N SER A 202 22.39 -12.32 -1.34
CA SER A 202 21.02 -11.93 -1.00
C SER A 202 20.11 -13.14 -0.89
N THR A 203 19.19 -13.12 0.07
CA THR A 203 18.18 -14.17 0.25
C THR A 203 16.85 -13.77 -0.37
N TYR A 204 16.25 -14.70 -1.12
CA TYR A 204 14.98 -14.52 -1.82
C TYR A 204 14.01 -15.64 -1.45
N LEU A 205 12.74 -15.30 -1.29
CA LEU A 205 11.64 -16.26 -1.35
C LEU A 205 11.16 -16.29 -2.80
N SER A 206 11.34 -17.40 -3.53
CA SER A 206 11.14 -17.40 -4.99
C SER A 206 10.70 -18.74 -5.57
N LEU A 207 9.68 -18.71 -6.43
CA LEU A 207 9.31 -19.86 -7.29
C LEU A 207 10.19 -20.00 -8.54
N SER A 208 11.08 -19.05 -8.82
CA SER A 208 11.87 -19.08 -10.05
C SER A 208 12.55 -20.43 -10.38
N PRO A 209 13.06 -21.23 -9.43
CA PRO A 209 13.64 -22.54 -9.73
C PRO A 209 12.63 -23.61 -10.17
N ARG A 210 11.34 -23.41 -9.83
CA ARG A 210 10.24 -24.35 -10.09
C ARG A 210 9.44 -23.99 -11.34
N ILE A 211 9.66 -22.80 -11.90
CA ILE A 211 8.99 -22.35 -13.13
C ILE A 211 9.57 -23.11 -14.33
N LEU A 212 8.75 -23.94 -14.97
CA LEU A 212 9.14 -24.77 -16.11
C LEU A 212 8.98 -24.06 -17.46
N ASN A 213 8.00 -23.15 -17.57
CA ASN A 213 7.70 -22.40 -18.80
C ASN A 213 8.01 -20.91 -18.62
N LEU A 214 9.25 -20.52 -18.85
CA LEU A 214 9.71 -19.14 -18.67
C LEU A 214 9.08 -18.16 -19.69
N GLU A 215 8.75 -18.62 -20.90
CA GLU A 215 8.18 -17.76 -21.94
C GLU A 215 6.78 -17.28 -21.55
N GLU A 216 5.90 -18.21 -21.20
CA GLU A 216 4.54 -17.90 -20.72
C GLU A 216 4.53 -17.04 -19.46
N VAL A 217 5.46 -17.31 -18.53
CA VAL A 217 5.65 -16.48 -17.32
C VAL A 217 6.10 -15.08 -17.68
N THR A 218 6.99 -14.92 -18.66
CA THR A 218 7.49 -13.61 -19.09
C THR A 218 6.37 -12.80 -19.74
N ASP A 219 5.63 -13.39 -20.69
CA ASP A 219 4.50 -12.73 -21.34
C ASP A 219 3.45 -12.28 -20.32
N ARG A 220 3.19 -13.12 -19.31
CA ARG A 220 2.26 -12.78 -18.24
C ARG A 220 2.78 -11.66 -17.35
N LEU A 221 4.07 -11.64 -17.05
CA LEU A 221 4.69 -10.52 -16.30
C LEU A 221 4.59 -9.21 -17.08
N GLU A 222 4.79 -9.21 -18.40
CA GLU A 222 4.64 -8.02 -19.24
C GLU A 222 3.21 -7.47 -19.19
N GLU A 223 2.19 -8.33 -19.19
CA GLU A 223 0.78 -7.92 -19.04
C GLU A 223 0.52 -7.27 -17.67
N LEU A 224 1.01 -7.89 -16.59
CA LEU A 224 0.89 -7.38 -15.22
C LEU A 224 1.61 -6.04 -15.05
N GLU A 225 2.81 -5.93 -15.62
CA GLU A 225 3.58 -4.68 -15.64
C GLU A 225 2.83 -3.58 -16.40
N GLY A 226 2.19 -3.89 -17.52
CA GLY A 226 1.34 -2.94 -18.24
C GLY A 226 0.12 -2.46 -17.42
N ALA A 227 -0.44 -3.31 -16.56
CA ALA A 227 -1.49 -2.89 -15.62
C ALA A 227 -0.95 -1.96 -14.54
N LEU A 228 0.24 -2.26 -13.99
CA LEU A 228 0.90 -1.39 -13.02
C LEU A 228 1.37 -0.07 -13.62
N ASP A 229 1.84 -0.05 -14.87
CA ASP A 229 2.29 1.17 -15.54
C ASP A 229 1.13 2.18 -15.68
N ARG A 230 -0.10 1.69 -15.90
CA ARG A 230 -1.31 2.53 -15.86
C ARG A 230 -1.54 3.14 -14.49
N VAL A 231 -1.31 2.39 -13.40
CA VAL A 231 -1.39 2.92 -12.04
C VAL A 231 -0.28 3.93 -11.77
N ALA A 232 0.95 3.64 -12.20
CA ALA A 232 2.13 4.47 -11.95
C ALA A 232 2.13 5.77 -12.77
N THR A 233 1.50 5.78 -13.94
CA THR A 233 1.40 6.95 -14.83
C THR A 233 0.09 7.72 -14.68
N ALA A 234 -0.85 7.22 -13.87
CA ALA A 234 -2.08 7.92 -13.55
C ALA A 234 -1.77 9.27 -12.88
N THR A 235 -2.47 10.32 -13.32
CA THR A 235 -2.30 11.68 -12.80
C THR A 235 -3.41 12.11 -11.84
N SER A 236 -4.44 11.28 -11.70
CA SER A 236 -5.60 11.46 -10.84
C SER A 236 -6.21 10.11 -10.50
N ALA A 237 -7.08 10.03 -9.48
CA ALA A 237 -7.79 8.79 -9.16
C ALA A 237 -8.66 8.28 -10.33
N ASP A 238 -9.24 9.20 -11.12
CA ASP A 238 -10.06 8.86 -12.30
C ASP A 238 -9.26 8.16 -13.41
N ASP A 239 -7.93 8.36 -13.46
CA ASP A 239 -7.04 7.72 -14.43
C ASP A 239 -6.62 6.31 -13.99
N VAL A 240 -6.79 5.98 -12.70
CA VAL A 240 -6.43 4.67 -12.15
C VAL A 240 -7.52 3.66 -12.54
N PRO A 241 -7.16 2.50 -13.14
CA PRO A 241 -8.17 1.50 -13.45
C PRO A 241 -8.92 1.08 -12.18
N PRO A 242 -10.23 0.75 -12.27
CA PRO A 242 -10.99 0.31 -11.11
C PRO A 242 -10.29 -0.83 -10.36
N ALA A 243 -10.34 -0.83 -9.01
CA ALA A 243 -9.75 -1.91 -8.21
C ALA A 243 -10.17 -3.29 -8.71
N GLN A 244 -11.43 -3.43 -9.13
CA GLN A 244 -11.96 -4.69 -9.61
C GLN A 244 -11.17 -5.19 -10.83
N ASP A 245 -11.00 -4.35 -11.83
CA ASP A 245 -10.29 -4.68 -13.06
C ASP A 245 -8.81 -5.00 -12.76
N LEU A 246 -8.20 -4.25 -11.83
CA LEU A 246 -6.83 -4.52 -11.38
C LEU A 246 -6.74 -5.85 -10.64
N LEU A 247 -7.56 -6.08 -9.62
CA LEU A 247 -7.54 -7.32 -8.84
C LEU A 247 -7.85 -8.54 -9.70
N GLU A 248 -8.79 -8.44 -10.64
CA GLU A 248 -9.05 -9.49 -11.62
C GLU A 248 -7.82 -9.75 -12.50
N THR A 249 -7.19 -8.68 -13.02
CA THR A 249 -5.93 -8.80 -13.78
C THR A 249 -4.81 -9.43 -12.93
N LEU A 250 -4.77 -9.14 -11.63
CA LEU A 250 -3.81 -9.71 -10.69
C LEU A 250 -4.14 -11.13 -10.21
N GLY A 251 -5.24 -11.73 -10.70
CA GLY A 251 -5.65 -13.10 -10.38
C GLY A 251 -6.27 -13.26 -9.00
N VAL A 252 -6.93 -12.23 -8.48
CA VAL A 252 -7.44 -12.16 -7.10
C VAL A 252 -8.96 -12.04 -7.07
N ASP A 253 -9.62 -12.83 -6.22
CA ASP A 253 -11.07 -12.72 -5.99
C ASP A 253 -11.38 -11.51 -5.09
N GLN A 254 -12.18 -10.58 -5.61
CA GLN A 254 -12.54 -9.32 -4.95
C GLN A 254 -13.19 -9.52 -3.57
N SER A 255 -13.87 -10.64 -3.33
CA SER A 255 -14.50 -10.94 -2.03
C SER A 255 -13.50 -11.07 -0.87
N GLN A 256 -12.21 -11.16 -1.17
CA GLN A 256 -11.14 -11.34 -0.20
C GLN A 256 -10.54 -10.03 0.31
N TYR A 257 -10.89 -8.87 -0.28
CA TYR A 257 -10.26 -7.59 0.03
C TYR A 257 -11.27 -6.45 0.25
N PRO A 258 -10.87 -5.35 0.94
CA PRO A 258 -11.76 -4.23 1.26
C PRO A 258 -12.36 -3.60 0.00
N ALA A 259 -13.54 -3.01 0.13
CA ALA A 259 -14.10 -2.18 -0.93
C ALA A 259 -13.28 -0.89 -1.07
N VAL A 260 -13.13 -0.40 -2.31
CA VAL A 260 -12.62 0.96 -2.53
C VAL A 260 -13.65 1.93 -1.98
N VAL A 261 -13.23 2.78 -1.05
CA VAL A 261 -14.02 3.92 -0.55
C VAL A 261 -13.69 5.15 -1.39
#